data_AF-A0A0F7F8Q1-F1
#
_entry.id   AF-A0A0F7F8Q1-F1
#
_cell.length_a   1.000
_cell.length_b   1.000
_cell.length_c   1.000
_cell.angle_alpha   90.00
_cell.angle_beta   90.00
_cell.angle_gamma   90.00
#
_symmetry.space_group_name_H-M   'P 1'
#
loop_
_entity.id
_entity.type
_entity.pdbx_description
1 polymer ?
#
loop_
_entity_poly.entity_id
_entity_poly.type
_entity_poly.pdbx_seq_one_letter_code
_entity_poly.pdbx_strand_id
1 'polypeptide(L)'
;MLKQAVRAGFLLMLAFILSSQSLFAAGKTVKVKVTLVSAELVHNEHVGNEWWWGGYVNGKELEEGSSVTVNVSSSGSIKLRVEAQEQDKYPEDGTANATVKVASIKSSINKTLNVTVVENRGRYSGNTATWRFVFKIQKL
;
A
#
# COMPACT_ATOMS: atom_id res chain seq x y z
N MET A 1 10.25 61.95 -3.28
CA MET A 1 11.30 60.94 -3.55
C MET A 1 11.23 59.74 -2.59
N LEU A 2 11.05 59.94 -1.28
CA LEU A 2 10.94 58.86 -0.29
C LEU A 2 9.80 57.84 -0.55
N LYS A 3 8.61 58.29 -0.97
CA LYS A 3 7.47 57.41 -1.28
C LYS A 3 7.70 56.47 -2.48
N GLN A 4 8.53 56.86 -3.45
CA GLN A 4 8.87 56.02 -4.60
C GLN A 4 9.94 54.97 -4.23
N ALA A 5 10.90 55.34 -3.37
CA ALA A 5 11.90 54.41 -2.84
C ALA A 5 11.26 53.31 -1.97
N VAL A 6 10.27 53.66 -1.15
CA VAL A 6 9.52 52.68 -0.33
C VAL A 6 8.70 51.72 -1.21
N ARG A 7 8.06 52.21 -2.28
CA ARG A 7 7.33 51.35 -3.24
C ARG A 7 8.27 50.43 -4.02
N ALA A 8 9.43 50.92 -4.45
CA ALA A 8 10.43 50.12 -5.14
C ALA A 8 11.02 49.03 -4.23
N GLY A 9 11.28 49.35 -2.95
CA GLY A 9 11.73 48.37 -1.96
C GLY A 9 10.70 47.28 -1.68
N PHE A 10 9.42 47.63 -1.62
CA PHE A 10 8.33 46.66 -1.42
C PHE A 10 8.18 45.72 -2.62
N LEU A 11 8.32 46.24 -3.85
CA LEU A 11 8.29 45.42 -5.07
C LEU A 11 9.51 44.47 -5.17
N LEU A 12 10.70 44.91 -4.74
CA LEU A 12 11.88 44.05 -4.72
C LEU A 12 11.77 42.91 -3.69
N MET A 13 11.20 43.21 -2.52
CA MET A 13 10.99 42.21 -1.47
C MET A 13 9.95 41.15 -1.88
N LEU A 14 8.91 41.56 -2.62
CA LEU A 14 7.91 40.64 -3.18
C LEU A 14 8.51 39.71 -4.25
N ALA A 15 9.42 40.23 -5.09
CA ALA A 15 10.12 39.43 -6.09
C ALA A 15 11.07 38.39 -5.48
N PHE A 16 11.66 38.69 -4.32
CA PHE A 16 12.54 37.76 -3.58
C PHE A 16 11.76 36.61 -2.89
N ILE A 17 10.53 36.87 -2.44
CA ILE A 17 9.64 35.85 -1.86
C ILE A 17 9.08 34.92 -2.95
N LEU A 18 8.90 35.43 -4.17
CA LEU A 18 8.42 34.65 -5.32
C LEU A 18 9.52 33.81 -5.99
N SER A 19 10.80 34.14 -5.79
CA SER A 19 11.93 33.38 -6.38
C SER A 19 12.40 32.22 -5.52
N SER A 20 11.98 32.13 -4.25
CA SER A 20 12.29 31.01 -3.36
C SER A 20 11.34 29.82 -3.50
N GLN A 21 10.64 29.67 -4.62
CA GLN A 21 9.87 28.46 -4.86
C GLN A 21 10.84 27.30 -4.99
N SER A 22 10.82 26.40 -4.00
CA SER A 22 11.54 25.15 -4.06
C SER A 22 11.05 24.36 -5.27
N LEU A 23 11.82 24.41 -6.36
CA LEU A 23 11.70 23.45 -7.45
C LEU A 23 12.07 22.10 -6.87
N PHE A 24 11.07 21.39 -6.33
CA PHE A 24 11.23 19.98 -6.03
C PHE A 24 11.53 19.30 -7.35
N ALA A 25 12.81 18.98 -7.58
CA ALA A 25 13.22 18.16 -8.70
C ALA A 25 12.38 16.88 -8.64
N ALA A 26 11.61 16.62 -9.70
CA ALA A 26 10.83 15.41 -9.81
C ALA A 26 11.79 14.22 -9.66
N GLY A 27 11.73 13.55 -8.51
CA GLY A 27 12.63 12.45 -8.20
C GLY A 27 12.51 11.37 -9.27
N LYS A 28 13.64 10.77 -9.66
CA LYS A 28 13.70 9.69 -10.64
C LYS A 28 12.63 8.64 -10.32
N THR A 29 11.70 8.42 -11.24
CA THR A 29 10.70 7.37 -11.14
C THR A 29 11.24 6.06 -11.68
N VAL A 30 10.74 4.95 -11.15
CA VAL A 30 11.02 3.59 -11.61
C VAL A 30 9.72 2.83 -11.76
N LYS A 31 9.71 1.90 -12.72
CA LYS A 31 8.60 0.97 -12.93
C LYS A 31 8.79 -0.23 -12.01
N VAL A 32 7.76 -0.58 -11.25
CA VAL A 32 7.75 -1.77 -10.42
C VAL A 32 6.53 -2.61 -10.77
N LYS A 33 6.75 -3.86 -11.16
CA LYS A 33 5.71 -4.86 -11.34
C LYS A 33 5.43 -5.53 -9.99
N VAL A 34 4.16 -5.54 -9.58
CA VAL A 34 3.69 -6.24 -8.38
C VAL A 34 2.70 -7.29 -8.82
N THR A 35 2.91 -8.53 -8.39
CA THR A 35 2.06 -9.69 -8.69
C THR A 35 1.56 -10.28 -7.39
N LEU A 36 0.25 -10.50 -7.26
CA LEU A 36 -0.27 -11.35 -6.18
C LEU A 36 -0.10 -12.79 -6.64
N VAL A 37 0.86 -13.50 -6.06
CA VAL A 37 1.24 -14.85 -6.48
C VAL A 37 0.28 -15.89 -5.94
N SER A 38 -0.05 -15.80 -4.65
CA SER A 38 -1.04 -16.68 -4.05
C SER A 38 -1.83 -16.04 -2.91
N ALA A 39 -3.04 -16.57 -2.68
CA ALA A 39 -3.89 -16.33 -1.52
C ALA A 39 -4.41 -17.68 -0.99
N GLU A 40 -3.87 -18.14 0.15
CA GLU A 40 -4.11 -19.49 0.66
C GLU A 40 -4.67 -19.47 2.09
N LEU A 41 -5.76 -20.20 2.34
CA LEU A 41 -6.20 -20.53 3.70
C LEU A 41 -5.27 -21.62 4.26
N VAL A 42 -4.35 -21.24 5.15
CA VAL A 42 -3.30 -22.13 5.67
C VAL A 42 -3.62 -22.76 7.01
N HIS A 43 -4.61 -22.21 7.71
CA HIS A 43 -5.12 -22.73 8.97
C HIS A 43 -6.59 -22.33 9.10
N ASN A 44 -7.43 -23.26 9.55
CA ASN A 44 -8.84 -22.99 9.83
C ASN A 44 -9.32 -23.89 10.97
N GLU A 45 -9.50 -23.31 12.14
CA GLU A 45 -10.02 -24.00 13.32
C GLU A 45 -11.55 -23.87 13.40
N HIS A 46 -12.28 -24.31 12.39
CA HIS A 46 -13.76 -24.19 12.36
C HIS A 46 -14.29 -22.75 12.48
N VAL A 47 -13.59 -21.77 11.91
CA VAL A 47 -14.13 -20.40 11.81
C VAL A 47 -15.25 -20.39 10.78
N GLY A 48 -14.93 -20.75 9.53
CA GLY A 48 -15.91 -20.76 8.44
C GLY A 48 -15.54 -21.63 7.25
N ASN A 49 -16.47 -21.83 6.33
CA ASN A 49 -16.27 -22.65 5.12
C ASN A 49 -16.37 -21.86 3.82
N GLU A 50 -16.99 -20.67 3.86
CA GLU A 50 -17.13 -19.79 2.71
C GLU A 50 -16.35 -18.51 2.97
N TRP A 51 -15.58 -18.08 1.97
CA TRP A 51 -14.58 -17.04 2.17
C TRP A 51 -14.54 -16.11 0.97
N TRP A 52 -14.45 -14.82 1.27
CA TRP A 52 -13.94 -13.81 0.34
C TRP A 52 -12.55 -13.39 0.78
N TRP A 53 -11.71 -13.04 -0.18
CA TRP A 53 -10.39 -12.48 0.08
C TRP A 53 -10.01 -11.49 -1.03
N GLY A 54 -9.11 -10.57 -0.70
CA GLY A 54 -8.67 -9.53 -1.63
C GLY A 54 -7.24 -9.07 -1.36
N GLY A 55 -6.46 -8.89 -2.42
CA GLY A 55 -5.15 -8.27 -2.37
C GLY A 55 -5.16 -6.89 -3.01
N TYR A 56 -4.38 -5.96 -2.46
CA TYR A 56 -4.37 -4.56 -2.90
C TYR A 56 -2.95 -4.01 -3.00
N VAL A 57 -2.71 -3.26 -4.07
CA VAL A 57 -1.45 -2.53 -4.34
C VAL A 57 -1.77 -1.06 -4.51
N ASN A 58 -1.23 -0.22 -3.62
CA ASN A 58 -1.52 1.23 -3.58
C ASN A 58 -3.04 1.54 -3.59
N GLY A 59 -3.83 0.72 -2.90
CA GLY A 59 -5.29 0.86 -2.80
C GLY A 59 -6.08 0.32 -4.00
N LYS A 60 -5.41 -0.18 -5.05
CA LYS A 60 -6.07 -0.86 -6.16
C LYS A 60 -6.09 -2.36 -5.93
N GLU A 61 -7.25 -2.96 -6.09
CA GLU A 61 -7.42 -4.41 -5.98
C GLU A 61 -6.63 -5.14 -7.06
N LEU A 62 -6.17 -6.33 -6.70
CA LEU A 62 -5.39 -7.22 -7.52
C LEU A 62 -5.82 -8.67 -7.24
N GLU A 63 -6.31 -9.34 -8.27
CA GLU A 63 -6.66 -10.75 -8.23
C GLU A 63 -5.42 -11.64 -8.09
N GLU A 64 -5.59 -12.85 -7.58
CA GLU A 64 -4.53 -13.86 -7.54
C GLU A 64 -4.06 -14.22 -8.95
N GLY A 65 -2.76 -14.43 -9.11
CA GLY A 65 -2.10 -14.62 -10.41
C GLY A 65 -1.94 -13.34 -11.24
N SER A 66 -2.70 -12.30 -10.93
CA SER A 66 -2.65 -11.03 -11.67
C SER A 66 -1.52 -10.12 -11.23
N SER A 67 -1.17 -9.16 -12.10
CA SER A 67 -0.11 -8.19 -11.83
C SER A 67 -0.46 -6.78 -12.26
N VAL A 68 0.10 -5.80 -11.54
CA VAL A 68 0.01 -4.38 -11.86
C VAL A 68 1.41 -3.79 -11.96
N THR A 69 1.62 -2.87 -12.91
CA THR A 69 2.85 -2.08 -12.98
C THR A 69 2.57 -0.69 -12.44
N VAL A 70 3.35 -0.26 -11.46
CA VAL A 70 3.25 1.06 -10.83
C VAL A 70 4.50 1.89 -11.13
N ASN A 71 4.29 3.17 -11.44
CA ASN A 71 5.37 4.16 -11.51
C ASN A 71 5.53 4.78 -10.13
N VAL A 72 6.69 4.60 -9.50
CA VAL A 72 6.95 5.06 -8.14
C VAL A 72 8.28 5.80 -8.11
N SER A 73 8.37 6.86 -7.29
CA SER A 73 9.67 7.50 -7.03
C SER A 73 10.68 6.45 -6.53
N SER A 74 11.94 6.57 -6.96
CA SER A 74 13.05 5.74 -6.48
C SER A 74 13.26 5.83 -4.96
N SER A 75 12.89 6.96 -4.34
CA SER A 75 12.86 7.15 -2.89
C SER A 75 11.50 6.82 -2.24
N GLY A 76 10.50 6.48 -3.04
CA GLY A 76 9.13 6.21 -2.60
C GLY A 76 8.91 4.79 -2.07
N SER A 77 7.65 4.42 -1.94
CA SER A 77 7.23 3.12 -1.44
C SER A 77 5.97 2.59 -2.14
N ILE A 78 5.76 1.28 -2.02
CA ILE A 78 4.58 0.56 -2.48
C ILE A 78 3.83 0.08 -1.24
N LYS A 79 2.53 0.37 -1.17
CA LYS A 79 1.65 -0.09 -0.10
C LYS A 79 0.94 -1.37 -0.55
N LEU A 80 1.01 -2.38 0.30
CA LEU A 80 0.30 -3.65 0.14
C LEU A 80 -0.73 -3.76 1.25
N ARG A 81 -1.93 -4.23 0.91
CA ARG A 81 -2.97 -4.60 1.86
C ARG A 81 -3.57 -5.92 1.41
N VAL A 82 -3.94 -6.77 2.36
CA VAL A 82 -4.68 -8.01 2.11
C VAL A 82 -5.79 -8.15 3.12
N GLU A 83 -6.87 -8.79 2.70
CA GLU A 83 -8.09 -8.98 3.48
C GLU A 83 -8.61 -10.39 3.28
N ALA A 84 -9.20 -10.94 4.33
CA ALA A 84 -9.97 -12.17 4.29
C ALA A 84 -11.23 -11.97 5.14
N GLN A 85 -12.37 -12.44 4.64
CA GLN A 85 -13.65 -12.33 5.30
C GLN A 85 -14.41 -13.64 5.18
N GLU A 86 -14.89 -14.15 6.31
CA GLU A 86 -15.83 -15.26 6.31
C GLU A 86 -17.19 -14.80 5.76
N GLN A 87 -17.75 -15.57 4.82
CA GLN A 87 -19.06 -15.30 4.22
C GLN A 87 -20.15 -16.08 4.95
N ASP A 88 -20.54 -15.63 6.15
CA ASP A 88 -21.71 -16.14 6.86
C ASP A 88 -22.69 -14.99 7.19
N LYS A 89 -23.80 -15.29 7.87
CA LYS A 89 -24.80 -14.31 8.33
C LYS A 89 -24.19 -13.17 9.14
N TYR A 90 -23.13 -13.46 9.90
CA TYR A 90 -22.38 -12.46 10.67
C TYR A 90 -20.90 -12.54 10.30
N PRO A 91 -20.49 -11.87 9.20
CA PRO A 91 -19.12 -11.95 8.72
C PRO A 91 -18.09 -11.48 9.75
N GLU A 92 -17.03 -12.25 9.92
CA GLU A 92 -15.81 -11.84 10.61
C GLU A 92 -14.71 -11.59 9.58
N ASP A 93 -13.94 -10.52 9.77
CA ASP A 93 -12.89 -10.10 8.84
C ASP A 93 -11.53 -9.95 9.51
N GLY A 94 -10.49 -10.01 8.68
CA GLY A 94 -9.12 -9.74 9.08
C GLY A 94 -8.38 -8.99 7.98
N THR A 95 -7.40 -8.19 8.38
CA THR A 95 -6.57 -7.42 7.45
C THR A 95 -5.10 -7.44 7.83
N ALA A 96 -4.22 -7.32 6.83
CA ALA A 96 -2.80 -7.11 7.03
C ALA A 96 -2.22 -6.13 6.02
N ASN A 97 -1.23 -5.34 6.44
CA ASN A 97 -0.66 -4.26 5.65
C ASN A 97 0.88 -4.33 5.63
N ALA A 98 1.48 -3.91 4.52
CA ALA A 98 2.92 -3.68 4.45
C ALA A 98 3.26 -2.48 3.57
N THR A 99 4.37 -1.81 3.90
CA THR A 99 4.97 -0.79 3.05
C THR A 99 6.36 -1.23 2.63
N VAL A 100 6.58 -1.31 1.31
CA VAL A 100 7.85 -1.73 0.71
C VAL A 100 8.54 -0.51 0.12
N LYS A 101 9.71 -0.15 0.65
CA LYS A 101 10.52 0.96 0.10
C LYS A 101 11.10 0.55 -1.25
N VAL A 102 11.01 1.41 -2.25
CA VAL A 102 11.56 1.12 -3.58
C VAL A 102 13.08 0.89 -3.52
N ALA A 103 13.77 1.63 -2.66
CA ALA A 103 15.21 1.46 -2.43
C ALA A 103 15.61 0.06 -1.95
N SER A 104 14.74 -0.70 -1.26
CA SER A 104 15.09 -2.04 -0.77
C SER A 104 14.95 -3.14 -1.83
N ILE A 105 14.35 -2.85 -2.98
CA ILE A 105 14.19 -3.81 -4.08
C ILE A 105 15.45 -3.75 -4.94
N LYS A 106 16.28 -4.79 -4.95
CA LYS A 106 17.46 -4.85 -5.84
C LYS A 106 17.03 -5.22 -7.26
N SER A 107 16.49 -6.42 -7.44
CA SER A 107 15.89 -6.91 -8.69
C SER A 107 14.43 -7.31 -8.44
N SER A 108 14.23 -8.33 -7.59
CA SER A 108 12.91 -8.76 -7.13
C SER A 108 12.96 -9.21 -5.67
N ILE A 109 11.82 -9.13 -4.99
CA ILE A 109 11.62 -9.66 -3.64
C ILE A 109 10.23 -10.31 -3.56
N ASN A 110 10.08 -11.27 -2.65
CA ASN A 110 8.78 -11.76 -2.24
C ASN A 110 8.39 -11.12 -0.89
N LYS A 111 7.11 -10.79 -0.74
CA LYS A 111 6.56 -10.26 0.51
C LYS A 111 5.33 -11.08 0.90
N THR A 112 5.42 -11.74 2.05
CA THR A 112 4.31 -12.50 2.63
C THR A 112 3.55 -11.65 3.64
N LEU A 113 2.23 -11.73 3.61
CA LEU A 113 1.32 -11.15 4.60
C LEU A 113 0.37 -12.23 5.08
N ASN A 114 0.24 -12.36 6.41
CA ASN A 114 -0.71 -13.27 7.02
C ASN A 114 -1.86 -12.46 7.60
N VAL A 115 -3.08 -12.88 7.31
CA VAL A 115 -4.31 -12.35 7.87
C VAL A 115 -4.88 -13.38 8.82
N THR A 116 -5.22 -12.96 10.04
CA THR A 116 -5.92 -13.80 11.01
C THR A 116 -7.35 -13.29 11.16
N VAL A 117 -8.31 -14.19 10.97
CA VAL A 117 -9.74 -13.96 11.23
C VAL A 117 -10.09 -14.73 12.50
N VAL A 118 -10.85 -14.11 13.40
CA VAL A 118 -11.21 -14.67 14.71
C VAL A 118 -12.73 -14.77 14.79
N GLU A 119 -13.25 -15.95 15.12
CA GLU A 119 -14.68 -16.13 15.40
C GLU A 119 -15.01 -15.50 16.75
N ASN A 120 -15.92 -14.52 16.76
CA ASN A 120 -16.27 -13.77 17.96
C ASN A 120 -17.61 -14.22 18.58
N ARG A 121 -18.23 -15.27 18.05
CA ARG A 121 -19.58 -15.71 18.40
C ARG A 121 -19.73 -17.23 18.41
N GLY A 122 -20.81 -17.69 19.04
CA GLY A 122 -21.22 -19.10 18.99
C GLY A 122 -20.28 -20.08 19.68
N ARG A 123 -20.40 -21.36 19.30
CA ARG A 123 -19.66 -22.49 19.93
C ARG A 123 -18.15 -22.40 19.69
N TYR A 124 -17.73 -21.80 18.58
CA TYR A 124 -16.34 -21.73 18.14
C TYR A 124 -15.71 -20.36 18.43
N SER A 125 -16.31 -19.55 19.32
CA SER A 125 -15.75 -18.25 19.69
C SER A 125 -14.32 -18.39 20.25
N GLY A 126 -13.42 -17.56 19.71
CA GLY A 126 -11.99 -17.57 19.98
C GLY A 126 -11.16 -18.36 18.96
N ASN A 127 -11.78 -19.22 18.16
CA ASN A 127 -11.10 -19.96 17.11
C ASN A 127 -10.60 -19.04 16.00
N THR A 128 -9.57 -19.48 15.28
CA THR A 128 -8.94 -18.66 14.24
C THR A 128 -8.80 -19.35 12.90
N ALA A 129 -8.83 -18.54 11.85
CA ALA A 129 -8.42 -18.90 10.51
C ALA A 129 -7.29 -17.98 10.07
N THR A 130 -6.27 -18.54 9.41
CA THR A 130 -5.15 -17.76 8.88
C THR A 130 -5.07 -17.90 7.38
N TRP A 131 -5.12 -16.77 6.69
CA TRP A 131 -4.85 -16.65 5.27
C TRP A 131 -3.43 -16.15 5.03
N ARG A 132 -2.71 -16.75 4.08
CA ARG A 132 -1.37 -16.37 3.68
C ARG A 132 -1.39 -15.85 2.25
N PHE A 133 -0.96 -14.61 2.10
CA PHE A 133 -0.83 -13.94 0.80
C PHE A 133 0.63 -13.74 0.45
N VAL A 134 1.01 -14.02 -0.79
CA VAL A 134 2.38 -13.84 -1.27
C VAL A 134 2.41 -12.87 -2.44
N PHE A 135 3.13 -11.76 -2.31
CA PHE A 135 3.39 -10.84 -3.40
C PHE A 135 4.79 -11.03 -3.96
N LYS A 136 4.94 -11.03 -5.28
CA LYS A 136 6.21 -10.85 -5.96
C LYS A 136 6.32 -9.40 -6.44
N ILE A 137 7.42 -8.74 -6.07
CA ILE A 137 7.66 -7.32 -6.36
C ILE A 137 8.98 -7.21 -7.13
N GLN A 138 8.93 -6.70 -8.36
CA GLN A 138 10.06 -6.67 -9.27
C GLN A 138 10.25 -5.29 -9.88
N LYS A 139 11.46 -4.73 -9.77
CA LYS A 139 11.86 -3.56 -10.55
C LYS A 139 12.01 -3.95 -12.01
N LEU A 140 11.43 -3.15 -12.90
CA LEU A 140 11.56 -3.30 -14.36
C LEU A 140 12.71 -2.45 -14.90
#